data_AF-A0A2N5ZXZ5-F1
#
_entry.id   AF-A0A2N5ZXZ5-F1
#
_cell.length_a   1.000
_cell.length_b   1.000
_cell.length_c   1.000
_cell.angle_alpha   90.00
_cell.angle_beta   90.00
_cell.angle_gamma   90.00
#
_symmetry.space_group_name_H-M   'P 1'
#
loop_
_entity.id
_entity.type
_entity.pdbx_description
1 polymer ?
#
loop_
_entity_poly.entity_id
_entity_poly.type
_entity_poly.pdbx_seq_one_letter_code
_entity_poly.pdbx_strand_id
1 'polypeptide(L)'
;MILAALPFLAVSAFAQGPNTTMTLLCKTSDGLVTISDQRIALADYNLQFDSMIREGVVRYRDAGTGVTATLDARGDEGLYIEILENGSTMLVVADRSDVRYSFDDNGSEPAAPSLTSVMPHNAVPAATESK
;
A
#
# COMPACT_ATOMS: atom_id res chain seq x y z
N MET A 1 57.85 4.88 9.78
CA MET A 1 56.83 3.82 9.58
C MET A 1 55.54 4.53 9.25
N ILE A 2 55.10 4.45 7.99
CA ILE A 2 53.89 5.13 7.48
C ILE A 2 52.72 4.19 7.76
N LEU A 3 51.76 4.60 8.59
CA LEU A 3 50.52 3.84 8.80
C LEU A 3 49.37 4.59 8.11
N ALA A 4 48.79 3.90 7.14
CA ALA A 4 47.89 4.39 6.13
C ALA A 4 46.55 4.89 6.69
N ALA A 5 46.09 6.02 6.14
CA ALA A 5 44.69 6.41 6.15
C ALA A 5 43.88 5.42 5.29
N LEU A 6 42.73 4.94 5.80
CA LEU A 6 41.71 4.29 4.97
C LEU A 6 40.36 5.01 5.19
N PRO A 7 39.73 5.53 4.12
CA PRO A 7 38.45 6.21 4.21
C PRO A 7 37.34 5.15 4.31
N PHE A 8 36.52 5.20 5.36
CA PHE A 8 35.27 4.45 5.35
C PHE A 8 34.34 5.10 4.33
N LEU A 9 34.21 4.39 3.22
CA LEU A 9 33.37 4.71 2.07
C LEU A 9 31.93 4.93 2.52
N ALA A 10 31.38 6.05 2.06
CA ALA A 10 29.98 6.38 2.12
C ALA A 10 29.14 5.19 1.64
N VAL A 11 28.30 4.65 2.52
CA VAL A 11 27.20 3.79 2.11
C VAL A 11 26.23 4.69 1.37
N SER A 12 26.17 4.52 0.07
CA SER A 12 25.15 5.05 -0.82
C SER A 12 23.78 4.82 -0.19
N ALA A 13 23.12 5.90 0.20
CA ALA A 13 21.68 5.89 0.41
C ALA A 13 21.05 5.46 -0.91
N PHE A 14 20.48 4.26 -0.92
CA PHE A 14 19.80 3.71 -2.08
C PHE A 14 18.69 4.65 -2.50
N ALA A 15 18.70 4.94 -3.80
CA ALA A 15 17.74 5.72 -4.55
C ALA A 15 16.33 5.65 -3.96
N GLN A 16 15.84 6.79 -3.49
CA GLN A 16 14.41 7.07 -3.58
C GLN A 16 14.11 7.10 -5.09
N GLY A 17 13.69 5.95 -5.63
CA GLY A 17 13.11 5.89 -6.97
C GLY A 17 11.92 6.84 -7.06
N PRO A 18 11.52 7.27 -8.26
CA PRO A 18 10.38 8.16 -8.42
C PRO A 18 9.15 7.52 -7.76
N ASN A 19 8.63 8.16 -6.70
CA ASN A 19 7.37 7.81 -6.05
C ASN A 19 6.23 8.17 -7.02
N THR A 20 6.07 7.36 -8.06
CA THR A 20 5.05 7.58 -9.07
C THR A 20 3.78 6.93 -8.54
N THR A 21 2.91 7.71 -7.90
CA THR A 21 1.63 7.19 -7.41
C THR A 21 0.65 7.12 -8.58
N MET A 22 0.26 5.90 -8.94
CA MET A 22 -0.80 5.68 -9.93
C MET A 22 -2.15 5.78 -9.22
N THR A 23 -2.96 6.75 -9.64
CA THR A 23 -4.35 6.89 -9.17
C THR A 23 -5.30 6.58 -10.32
N LEU A 24 -6.21 5.66 -10.07
CA LEU A 24 -7.29 5.26 -10.96
C LEU A 24 -8.58 5.97 -10.53
N LEU A 25 -9.15 6.76 -11.43
CA LEU A 25 -10.41 7.46 -11.23
C LEU A 25 -11.48 6.81 -12.11
N CYS A 26 -12.53 6.31 -11.48
CA CYS A 26 -13.67 5.73 -12.18
C CYS A 26 -14.93 6.53 -11.92
N LYS A 27 -15.73 6.73 -12.96
CA LYS A 27 -17.10 7.20 -12.78
C LYS A 27 -18.04 5.99 -12.76
N THR A 28 -18.86 5.89 -11.72
CA THR A 28 -19.87 4.85 -11.54
C THR A 28 -21.25 5.49 -11.46
N SER A 29 -22.32 4.68 -11.46
CA SER A 29 -23.70 5.13 -11.25
C SER A 29 -23.89 5.92 -9.95
N ASP A 30 -23.10 5.56 -8.93
CA ASP A 30 -23.25 6.05 -7.56
C ASP A 30 -22.26 7.17 -7.21
N GLY A 31 -21.33 7.49 -8.12
CA GLY A 31 -20.38 8.58 -7.95
C GLY A 31 -19.00 8.31 -8.53
N LEU A 32 -18.03 9.07 -8.04
CA LEU A 32 -16.63 8.93 -8.44
C LEU A 32 -15.89 8.01 -7.47
N VAL A 33 -15.21 7.01 -8.01
CA VAL A 33 -14.33 6.10 -7.30
C VAL A 33 -12.90 6.55 -7.54
N THR A 34 -12.11 6.67 -6.47
CA THR A 34 -10.68 6.95 -6.57
C THR A 34 -9.92 5.81 -5.92
N ILE A 35 -9.04 5.17 -6.67
CA ILE A 35 -8.26 4.01 -6.24
C ILE A 35 -6.79 4.35 -6.43
N SER A 36 -6.02 4.33 -5.35
CA SER A 36 -4.55 4.30 -5.40
C SER A 36 -4.05 2.91 -4.97
N ASP A 37 -2.73 2.73 -5.00
CA ASP A 37 -2.08 1.54 -4.46
C ASP A 37 -2.42 1.33 -2.97
N GLN A 38 -2.57 2.41 -2.20
CA GLN A 38 -2.82 2.33 -0.76
C GLN A 38 -4.28 2.52 -0.35
N ARG A 39 -5.15 3.02 -1.23
CA ARG A 39 -6.50 3.46 -0.81
C ARG A 39 -7.58 3.24 -1.87
N ILE A 40 -8.79 2.93 -1.42
CA ILE A 40 -10.02 3.08 -2.22
C ILE A 40 -10.92 4.08 -1.51
N ALA A 41 -11.28 5.15 -2.22
CA ALA A 41 -12.32 6.08 -1.82
C ALA A 41 -13.52 5.94 -2.74
N LEU A 42 -14.67 5.61 -2.17
CA LEU A 42 -15.93 5.40 -2.87
C LEU A 42 -17.06 5.92 -2.00
N ALA A 43 -17.79 6.94 -2.46
CA ALA A 43 -18.92 7.51 -1.72
C ALA A 43 -18.56 7.74 -0.23
N ASP A 44 -19.16 6.97 0.69
CA ASP A 44 -18.94 7.06 2.14
C ASP A 44 -17.80 6.16 2.67
N TYR A 45 -17.18 5.34 1.81
CA TYR A 45 -16.12 4.40 2.18
C TYR A 45 -14.72 4.98 1.94
N ASN A 46 -13.84 4.79 2.92
CA ASN A 46 -12.43 5.11 2.81
C ASN A 46 -11.61 3.90 3.28
N LEU A 47 -11.30 3.02 2.34
CA LEU A 47 -10.68 1.72 2.59
C LEU A 47 -9.17 1.84 2.37
N GLN A 48 -8.39 1.25 3.27
CA GLN A 48 -6.93 1.22 3.18
C GLN A 48 -6.47 -0.15 2.71
N PHE A 49 -5.33 -0.19 2.03
CA PHE A 49 -4.68 -1.44 1.65
C PHE A 49 -4.50 -2.33 2.88
N ASP A 50 -4.96 -3.58 2.76
CA ASP A 50 -4.84 -4.58 3.82
C ASP A 50 -3.84 -5.66 3.39
N SER A 51 -4.12 -6.32 2.26
CA SER A 51 -3.31 -7.44 1.80
C SER A 51 -3.47 -7.73 0.31
N MET A 52 -2.45 -8.35 -0.29
CA MET A 52 -2.56 -8.96 -1.62
C MET A 52 -3.05 -10.40 -1.46
N ILE A 53 -4.20 -10.73 -2.05
CA ILE A 53 -4.78 -12.09 -1.97
C ILE A 53 -4.01 -13.03 -2.90
N ARG A 54 -3.75 -12.56 -4.11
CA ARG A 54 -2.95 -13.21 -5.16
C ARG A 54 -2.51 -12.13 -6.15
N GLU A 55 -1.63 -12.48 -7.07
CA GLU A 55 -1.15 -11.55 -8.10
C GLU A 55 -2.32 -10.88 -8.84
N GLY A 56 -2.34 -9.54 -8.84
CA GLY A 56 -3.38 -8.73 -9.45
C GLY A 56 -4.71 -8.67 -8.70
N VAL A 57 -4.85 -9.29 -7.52
CA VAL A 57 -6.06 -9.19 -6.68
C VAL A 57 -5.71 -8.68 -5.29
N VAL A 58 -6.27 -7.52 -4.94
CA VAL A 58 -5.91 -6.76 -3.75
C VAL A 58 -7.12 -6.62 -2.83
N ARG A 59 -6.89 -6.73 -1.52
CA ARG A 59 -7.89 -6.48 -0.48
C ARG A 59 -7.61 -5.15 0.22
N TYR A 60 -8.69 -4.40 0.42
CA TYR A 60 -8.73 -3.18 1.20
C TYR A 60 -9.70 -3.34 2.36
N ARG A 61 -9.50 -2.59 3.44
CA ARG A 61 -10.31 -2.64 4.66
C ARG A 61 -10.47 -1.25 5.27
N ASP A 62 -11.64 -1.01 5.83
CA ASP A 62 -11.89 0.07 6.78
C ASP A 62 -11.63 -0.45 8.21
N ALA A 63 -10.71 0.18 8.93
CA ALA A 63 -10.34 -0.22 10.29
C ALA A 63 -11.43 0.08 11.34
N GLY A 64 -12.33 1.04 11.07
CA GLY A 64 -13.38 1.46 11.98
C GLY A 64 -14.69 0.69 11.80
N THR A 65 -15.05 0.37 10.56
CA THR A 65 -16.34 -0.29 10.24
C THR A 65 -16.22 -1.79 9.97
N GLY A 66 -15.01 -2.29 9.72
CA GLY A 66 -14.79 -3.68 9.33
C GLY A 66 -15.23 -4.02 7.91
N VAL A 67 -15.65 -3.03 7.12
CA VAL A 67 -15.94 -3.16 5.69
C VAL A 67 -14.69 -3.57 4.95
N THR A 68 -14.81 -4.51 4.02
CA THR A 68 -13.70 -4.94 3.17
C THR A 68 -14.06 -4.84 1.71
N ALA A 69 -13.10 -4.46 0.87
CA ALA A 69 -13.23 -4.49 -0.57
C ALA A 69 -12.17 -5.37 -1.21
N THR A 70 -12.54 -6.10 -2.26
CA THR A 70 -11.60 -6.85 -3.10
C THR A 70 -11.62 -6.28 -4.50
N LEU A 71 -10.46 -5.83 -4.97
CA LEU A 71 -10.21 -5.33 -6.32
C LEU A 71 -9.51 -6.42 -7.14
N ASP A 72 -10.08 -6.78 -8.29
CA ASP A 72 -9.43 -7.65 -9.28
C ASP A 72 -8.94 -6.83 -10.46
N ALA A 73 -7.63 -6.63 -10.55
CA ALA A 73 -6.95 -5.85 -11.58
C ALA A 73 -6.27 -6.72 -12.65
N ARG A 74 -6.60 -8.03 -12.71
CA ARG A 74 -6.00 -8.96 -13.69
C ARG A 74 -6.58 -8.81 -15.10
N GLY A 75 -7.80 -8.25 -15.18
CA GLY A 75 -8.52 -8.07 -16.43
C GLY A 75 -8.36 -6.65 -16.97
N ASP A 76 -8.22 -6.54 -18.28
CA ASP A 76 -8.17 -5.26 -19.00
C ASP A 76 -9.58 -4.78 -19.41
N GLU A 77 -10.63 -5.42 -18.87
CA GLU A 77 -12.02 -5.26 -19.29
C GLU A 77 -12.77 -4.13 -18.55
N GLY A 78 -12.22 -3.64 -17.43
CA GLY A 78 -12.84 -2.59 -16.63
C GLY A 78 -12.46 -2.67 -15.16
N LEU A 79 -13.22 -1.98 -14.31
CA LEU A 79 -13.07 -2.03 -12.86
C LEU A 79 -14.08 -3.02 -12.26
N TYR A 80 -13.62 -3.91 -11.39
CA TYR A 80 -14.47 -4.76 -10.56
C TYR A 80 -14.03 -4.71 -9.10
N ILE A 81 -14.90 -4.18 -8.24
CA ILE A 81 -14.69 -4.17 -6.78
C ILE A 81 -15.87 -4.84 -6.10
N GLU A 82 -15.55 -5.84 -5.28
CA GLU A 82 -16.52 -6.49 -4.39
C GLU A 82 -16.38 -5.94 -2.98
N ILE A 83 -17.43 -5.30 -2.47
CA ILE A 83 -17.50 -4.73 -1.12
C ILE A 83 -18.35 -5.63 -0.24
N LEU A 84 -17.81 -6.03 0.91
CA LEU A 84 -18.50 -6.80 1.94
C LEU A 84 -18.71 -5.93 3.18
N GLU A 85 -19.97 -5.72 3.52
CA GLU A 85 -20.41 -4.94 4.69
C GLU A 85 -21.52 -5.70 5.41
N ASN A 86 -21.34 -5.98 6.71
CA ASN A 86 -22.36 -6.61 7.56
C ASN A 86 -22.95 -7.92 6.98
N GLY A 87 -22.13 -8.71 6.28
CA GLY A 87 -22.56 -9.95 5.63
C GLY A 87 -23.30 -9.79 4.29
N SER A 88 -23.44 -8.55 3.81
CA SER A 88 -24.00 -8.22 2.49
C SER A 88 -22.89 -7.86 1.50
N THR A 89 -23.04 -8.30 0.25
CA THR A 89 -22.07 -8.03 -0.82
C THR A 89 -22.64 -7.01 -1.80
N MET A 90 -21.85 -5.99 -2.11
CA MET A 90 -22.13 -4.98 -3.14
C MET A 90 -21.04 -5.03 -4.21
N LEU A 91 -21.42 -4.87 -5.48
CA LEU A 91 -20.51 -4.88 -6.60
C LEU A 91 -20.44 -3.49 -7.23
N VAL A 92 -19.23 -2.97 -7.34
CA VAL A 92 -18.93 -1.73 -8.04
C VAL A 92 -18.22 -2.09 -9.33
N VAL A 93 -18.88 -1.77 -10.44
CA VAL A 93 -18.41 -2.10 -11.78
C VAL A 93 -18.33 -0.81 -12.59
N ALA A 94 -17.24 -0.64 -13.33
CA ALA A 94 -17.13 0.42 -14.34
C ALA A 94 -16.53 -0.16 -15.62
N ASP A 95 -17.11 0.21 -16.77
CA ASP A 95 -16.55 -0.13 -18.07
C ASP A 95 -15.19 0.54 -18.26
N ARG A 96 -14.30 -0.09 -19.04
CA ARG A 96 -12.98 0.46 -19.36
C ARG A 96 -13.02 1.89 -19.89
N SER A 97 -14.08 2.26 -20.65
CA SER A 97 -14.26 3.62 -21.18
C SER A 97 -14.43 4.68 -20.10
N ASP A 98 -14.85 4.30 -18.90
CA ASP A 98 -15.08 5.19 -17.77
C ASP A 98 -13.93 5.15 -16.74
N VAL A 99 -12.87 4.38 -17.02
CA VAL A 99 -11.64 4.33 -16.23
C VAL A 99 -10.66 5.37 -16.76
N ARG A 100 -10.19 6.27 -15.88
CA ARG A 100 -9.11 7.22 -16.18
C ARG A 100 -7.94 7.00 -15.24
N TYR A 101 -6.74 7.02 -15.80
CA TYR A 101 -5.50 6.89 -15.04
C TYR A 101 -4.86 8.28 -14.91
N SER A 102 -4.48 8.63 -13.69
CA SER A 102 -3.69 9.81 -13.37
C SER A 102 -2.39 9.34 -12.72
N PHE A 103 -1.27 9.87 -13.21
CA PHE A 103 0.05 9.66 -12.62
C PHE A 103 0.50 11.00 -12.05
N ASP A 104 0.81 11.03 -10.76
CA ASP A 104 1.42 12.19 -10.13
C ASP A 104 2.87 11.86 -9.77
N ASP A 105 3.80 12.57 -10.42
CA ASP A 105 5.24 12.46 -10.15
C ASP A 105 5.65 13.15 -8.84
N ASN A 106 4.74 13.92 -8.23
CA ASN A 106 4.93 14.64 -6.96
C ASN A 106 4.08 14.07 -5.80
N GLY A 107 3.42 12.93 -6.00
CA GLY A 107 2.55 12.28 -5.03
C GLY A 107 3.30 11.80 -3.79
N SER A 108 3.40 12.67 -2.78
CA SER A 108 3.86 12.29 -1.44
C SER A 108 2.70 11.65 -0.69
N GLU A 109 2.33 10.41 -1.01
CA GLU A 109 1.50 9.64 -0.09
C GLU A 109 2.29 9.37 1.19
N PRO A 110 1.66 9.37 2.39
CA PRO A 110 2.33 9.04 3.63
C PRO A 110 2.97 7.66 3.47
N ALA A 111 4.28 7.57 3.71
CA ALA A 111 4.98 6.30 3.66
C ALA A 111 4.22 5.28 4.52
N ALA A 112 3.83 4.16 3.93
CA ALA A 112 3.34 3.01 4.67
C ALA A 112 4.30 2.75 5.85
N PRO A 113 3.80 2.42 7.04
CA PRO A 113 4.66 2.23 8.21
C PRO A 113 5.77 1.25 7.84
N SER A 114 7.00 1.74 7.87
CA SER A 114 8.18 0.93 7.60
C SER A 114 8.13 -0.30 8.50
N LEU A 115 8.28 -1.50 7.92
CA LEU A 115 8.34 -2.80 8.60
C LEU A 115 9.51 -2.95 9.60
N THR A 116 10.11 -1.85 10.05
CA THR A 116 11.13 -1.81 11.11
C THR A 116 10.55 -1.78 12.53
N SER A 117 9.23 -1.81 12.70
CA SER A 117 8.59 -1.82 14.02
C SER A 117 8.32 -3.23 14.58
N VAL A 118 9.29 -4.14 14.55
CA VAL A 118 9.44 -5.20 15.57
C VAL A 118 10.91 -5.60 15.66
N MET A 119 11.72 -4.82 16.37
CA MET A 119 12.88 -5.40 17.04
C MET A 119 12.43 -5.87 18.43
N PRO A 120 12.53 -7.16 18.78
CA PRO A 120 12.45 -7.56 20.18
C PRO A 120 13.70 -7.03 20.87
N HIS A 121 13.55 -5.94 21.62
CA HIS A 121 14.55 -5.46 22.55
C HIS A 121 14.53 -6.41 23.76
N ASN A 122 15.36 -7.46 23.73
CA ASN A 122 15.77 -8.18 24.93
C ASN A 122 17.11 -8.89 24.65
N ALA A 123 18.18 -8.11 24.58
CA ALA A 123 19.52 -8.60 24.82
C ALA A 123 19.83 -8.44 26.32
N VAL A 124 19.70 -9.53 27.09
CA VAL A 124 20.37 -9.64 28.39
C VAL A 124 21.65 -10.44 28.16
N PRO A 125 22.83 -9.81 28.13
CA PRO A 125 24.08 -10.56 28.19
C PRO A 125 24.29 -11.05 29.64
N ALA A 126 24.39 -12.37 29.81
CA ALA A 126 24.86 -12.97 31.04
C ALA A 126 26.33 -12.59 31.26
N ALA A 127 26.59 -11.91 32.38
CA ALA A 127 27.95 -11.63 32.83
C ALA A 127 28.63 -12.94 33.25
N THR A 128 29.74 -13.25 32.57
CA THR A 128 30.72 -14.24 32.99
C THR A 128 31.45 -13.72 34.22
N GLU A 129 31.19 -14.29 35.40
CA GLU A 129 32.07 -14.11 36.56
C GLU A 129 32.74 -15.45 36.88
N SER A 130 34.06 -15.45 36.68
CA SER A 130 35.00 -16.53 37.01
C SER A 130 35.33 -16.44 38.50
N LYS A 131 35.32 -17.57 39.21
CA LYS A 131 36.05 -17.74 40.47
C LYS A 131 36.83 -19.05 40.43
#